data_AF-A0A7V9AVV4-F1
#
_entry.id   AF-A0A7V9AVV4-F1
#
_cell.length_a   1.000
_cell.length_b   1.000
_cell.length_c   1.000
_cell.angle_alpha   90.00
_cell.angle_beta   90.00
_cell.angle_gamma   90.00
#
_symmetry.space_group_name_H-M   'P 1'
#
loop_
_entity.id
_entity.type
_entity.pdbx_description
1 polymer ?
#
loop_
_entity_poly.entity_id
_entity_poly.type
_entity_poly.pdbx_seq_one_letter_code
_entity_poly.pdbx_strand_id
1 'polypeptide(L)' 'VATYADMQPGEVCALFGSTDHLELAANSGSAAQMLGLSRGAAIEIKRGA' A
#
# COMPACT_ATOMS: atom_id res chain seq x y z
N VAL A 1 -6.07 -6.90 2.91
CA VAL A 1 -6.97 -6.69 1.75
C VAL A 1 -6.63 -7.75 0.71
N ALA A 2 -7.62 -8.31 0.01
CA ALA A 2 -7.35 -9.34 -1.00
C ALA A 2 -7.05 -8.73 -2.37
N THR A 3 -7.73 -7.62 -2.71
CA THR A 3 -7.55 -6.90 -3.97
C THR A 3 -7.73 -5.39 -3.78
N TYR A 4 -7.35 -4.59 -4.77
CA TYR A 4 -7.58 -3.14 -4.80
C TYR A 4 -9.05 -2.75 -4.62
N ALA A 5 -10.00 -3.63 -4.99
CA ALA A 5 -11.43 -3.37 -4.89
C ALA A 5 -11.98 -3.39 -3.45
N ASP A 6 -11.25 -3.99 -2.50
CA ASP A 6 -11.61 -3.97 -1.08
C ASP A 6 -11.26 -2.65 -0.38
N MET A 7 -10.48 -1.78 -1.04
CA MET A 7 -9.98 -0.54 -0.44
C MET A 7 -11.01 0.59 -0.60
N GLN A 8 -11.26 1.34 0.47
CA GLN A 8 -12.10 2.52 0.37
C GLN A 8 -11.40 3.62 -0.46
N PRO A 9 -12.17 4.48 -1.17
CA PRO A 9 -11.59 5.63 -1.86
C PRO A 9 -10.80 6.51 -0.89
N GLY A 10 -9.54 6.78 -1.21
CA GLY A 10 -8.64 7.57 -0.35
C GLY A 10 -7.99 6.79 0.80
N GLU A 11 -8.22 5.48 0.90
CA GLU A 11 -7.48 4.60 1.81
C GLU A 11 -6.19 4.10 1.16
N VAL A 12 -5.13 3.94 1.97
CA VAL A 12 -3.91 3.25 1.57
C VAL A 12 -3.85 1.90 2.28
N CYS A 13 -3.71 0.82 1.52
CA CYS A 13 -3.62 -0.54 2.05
C CYS A 13 -2.35 -1.23 1.57
N ALA A 14 -1.88 -2.20 2.36
CA ALA A 14 -0.79 -3.08 1.96
C ALA A 14 -1.35 -4.39 1.36
N LEU A 15 -0.86 -4.79 0.18
CA LEU A 15 -1.19 -6.07 -0.47
C LEU A 15 0.04 -6.74 -1.06
N PHE A 16 -0.05 -8.04 -1.33
CA PHE A 16 0.98 -8.75 -2.07
C PHE A 16 0.60 -8.78 -3.55
N GLY A 17 1.49 -8.24 -4.39
CA GLY A 17 1.34 -8.27 -5.84
C GLY A 17 1.77 -9.60 -6.47
N SER A 18 1.69 -9.69 -7.80
CA SER A 18 2.07 -10.90 -8.57
C SER A 18 3.55 -11.26 -8.49
N THR A 19 4.40 -10.35 -7.99
CA THR A 19 5.83 -10.55 -7.80
C THR A 19 6.18 -11.03 -6.39
N ASP A 20 5.19 -11.31 -5.55
CA ASP A 20 5.35 -11.68 -4.14
C ASP A 20 6.04 -10.59 -3.29
N HIS A 21 5.95 -9.34 -3.75
CA HIS A 21 6.39 -8.17 -3.00
C HIS A 21 5.21 -7.50 -2.30
N LEU A 22 5.45 -6.98 -1.09
CA LEU A 22 4.50 -6.14 -0.39
C LEU A 22 4.44 -4.77 -1.07
N GLU A 23 3.24 -4.39 -1.49
CA GLU A 23 2.95 -3.13 -2.16
C GLU A 23 2.03 -2.27 -1.30
N LEU A 24 2.32 -0.97 -1.22
CA LEU A 24 1.40 0.03 -0.68
C LEU A 24 0.57 0.58 -1.83
N ALA A 25 -0.73 0.34 -1.79
CA ALA A 25 -1.68 0.66 -2.85
C ALA A 25 -2.79 1.58 -2.35
N ALA A 26 -3.25 2.47 -3.23
CA ALA A 26 -4.40 3.33 -2.98
C ALA A 26 -5.42 3.11 -4.10
N ASN A 27 -6.70 2.99 -3.75
CA ASN A 27 -7.75 2.87 -4.76
C ASN A 27 -7.85 4.17 -5.57
N SER A 28 -7.71 4.04 -6.89
CA SER A 28 -7.82 5.16 -7.85
C SER A 28 -6.88 6.33 -7.55
N GLY A 29 -5.70 6.06 -6.97
CA GLY A 29 -4.75 7.09 -6.55
C GLY A 29 -3.31 6.60 -6.42
N SER A 30 -2.42 7.51 -6.04
CA SER A 30 -1.01 7.23 -5.79
C SER A 30 -0.73 7.16 -4.29
N ALA A 31 -0.52 5.94 -3.77
CA ALA A 31 -0.13 5.74 -2.37
C ALA A 31 1.17 6.46 -2.01
N ALA A 32 2.15 6.49 -2.93
CA ALA A 32 3.41 7.20 -2.71
C ALA A 32 3.20 8.70 -2.51
N GLN A 33 2.31 9.32 -3.29
CA GLN A 33 2.00 10.74 -3.15
C GLN A 33 1.25 11.02 -1.84
N MET A 34 0.31 10.15 -1.46
CA MET A 34 -0.47 10.29 -0.23
C MET A 34 0.38 10.12 1.03
N LEU A 35 1.36 9.22 1.00
CA LEU A 35 2.28 8.96 2.12
C LEU A 35 3.55 9.84 2.07
N GLY A 36 3.74 10.65 1.02
CA GLY A 36 4.95 11.45 0.83
C GLY A 36 6.22 10.62 0.66
N LEU A 37 6.10 9.42 0.09
CA LEU A 37 7.20 8.46 -0.07
C LEU A 37 7.91 8.63 -1.41
N SER A 38 9.20 8.33 -1.39
CA SER A 38 10.06 8.26 -2.56
C SER A 38 10.88 6.97 -2.56
N ARG A 39 11.54 6.66 -3.68
CA ARG A 39 12.42 5.48 -3.76
C ARG A 39 13.53 5.60 -2.71
N GLY A 40 13.70 4.55 -1.91
CA GLY A 40 14.65 4.52 -0.80
C GLY A 40 14.06 4.95 0.56
N ALA A 41 12.78 5.33 0.62
CA ALA A 41 12.12 5.59 1.89
C ALA A 41 12.12 4.33 2.78
N ALA A 42 12.45 4.51 4.05
CA ALA A 42 12.43 3.43 5.03
C ALA A 42 10.98 3.07 5.37
N ILE A 43 10.67 1.77 5.40
CA ILE A 43 9.34 1.24 5.74
C ILE A 43 9.50 0.29 6.93
N GLU A 44 8.65 0.46 7.95
CA GLU A 44 8.55 -0.45 9.08
C GLU A 44 7.24 -1.23 8.99
N ILE A 45 7.31 -2.57 9.00
CA ILE A 45 6.14 -3.44 9.01
C ILE A 45 5.99 -4.06 10.39
N LYS A 46 4.84 -3.83 11.02
CA LYS A 46 4.46 -4.44 12.29
C LYS A 46 3.35 -5.46 12.07
N ARG A 47 3.44 -6.60 12.74
CA ARG A 47 2.30 -7.52 12.85
C ARG A 47 1.28 -6.90 13.81
N GLY A 48 0.07 -6.63 13.33
CA GLY A 48 -1.05 -6.24 14.19
C GLY A 48 -1.41 -7.37 15.15
N ALA A 49 -1.78 -7.01 16.39
CA ALA A 49 -2.26 -7.95 17.40
C ALA A 49 -3.66 -8.47 17.06
#